data_AF-A0A1J5H209-F1
#
_entry.id   AF-A0A1J5H209-F1
#
_cell.length_a   1.000
_cell.length_b   1.000
_cell.length_c   1.000
_cell.angle_alpha   90.00
_cell.angle_beta   90.00
_cell.angle_gamma   90.00
#
_symmetry.space_group_name_H-M   'P 1'
#
loop_
_entity.id
_entity.type
_entity.pdbx_description
1 polymer ?
#
loop_
_entity_poly.entity_id
_entity_poly.type
_entity_poly.pdbx_seq_one_letter_code
_entity_poly.pdbx_strand_id
1 'polypeptide(L)'
;MKKNILKKKNGFSMIELLVVTTIMIILTTIALVSYRQATQNSRNAKRKTDMEIVRQQLILYRSDNGCYPSTATYLGMITEIGEYLNDIPYDPQGSAASPGYTYVPSGTCQGTGASGFTLGATLEPDSTAYTVQNP
;
A
#
# COMPACT_ATOMS: atom_id res chain seq x y z
N MET A 1 71.59 7.67 18.81
CA MET A 1 70.63 7.47 19.91
C MET A 1 69.22 7.78 19.38
N LYS A 2 68.40 6.77 19.03
CA LYS A 2 67.05 6.98 18.46
C LYS A 2 66.03 6.98 19.60
N LYS A 3 65.36 8.12 19.82
CA LYS A 3 64.32 8.29 20.84
C LYS A 3 62.99 7.80 20.24
N ASN A 4 62.54 6.61 20.63
CA ASN A 4 61.23 6.09 20.23
C ASN A 4 60.13 6.84 20.98
N ILE A 5 59.38 7.70 20.28
CA ILE A 5 58.23 8.40 20.83
C ILE A 5 57.03 7.45 20.77
N LEU A 6 56.64 6.89 21.92
CA LEU A 6 55.40 6.13 22.05
C LEU A 6 54.21 7.10 21.89
N LYS A 7 53.47 6.99 20.79
CA LYS A 7 52.21 7.74 20.60
C LYS A 7 51.18 7.25 21.62
N LYS A 8 50.69 8.15 22.49
CA LYS A 8 49.56 7.90 23.39
C LYS A 8 48.32 7.59 22.53
N LYS A 9 47.73 6.41 22.69
CA LYS A 9 46.43 6.10 22.09
C LYS A 9 45.36 6.79 22.93
N ASN A 10 44.66 7.77 22.35
CA ASN A 10 43.51 8.38 22.98
C ASN A 10 42.30 7.46 22.78
N GLY A 11 41.73 6.96 23.86
CA GLY A 11 40.47 6.20 23.86
C GLY A 11 39.31 7.09 24.33
N PHE A 12 38.09 6.72 23.94
CA PHE A 12 36.88 7.36 24.45
C PHE A 12 36.70 7.11 25.95
N SER A 13 36.21 8.12 26.67
CA SER A 13 35.78 7.99 28.05
C SER A 13 34.44 7.25 28.15
N MET A 14 34.22 6.53 29.25
CA MET A 14 32.92 5.89 29.48
C MET A 14 31.77 6.91 29.52
N ILE A 15 32.03 8.13 30.00
CA ILE A 15 31.02 9.18 30.02
C ILE A 15 30.65 9.66 28.60
N GLU A 16 31.59 9.65 27.66
CA GLU A 16 31.34 10.05 26.27
C GLU A 16 30.42 9.06 25.57
N LEU A 17 30.68 7.76 25.75
CA LEU A 17 29.79 6.72 25.22
C LEU A 17 28.41 6.76 25.89
N LEU A 18 28.33 7.09 27.18
CA LEU A 18 27.06 7.21 27.90
C LEU A 18 26.21 8.36 27.35
N VAL A 19 26.79 9.55 27.18
CA VAL A 19 26.06 10.71 26.63
C VAL A 19 25.64 10.50 25.17
N VAL A 20 26.48 9.88 24.35
CA VAL A 20 26.13 9.63 22.94
C VAL A 20 25.00 8.61 22.84
N THR A 21 25.05 7.52 23.61
CA THR A 21 23.98 6.51 23.59
C THR A 21 22.65 7.03 24.14
N THR A 22 22.66 7.89 25.15
CA THR A 22 21.42 8.51 25.65
C THR A 22 20.77 9.39 24.59
N ILE A 23 21.55 10.20 23.86
CA ILE A 23 21.03 11.01 22.74
C ILE A 23 20.52 10.11 21.61
N MET A 24 21.24 9.04 21.26
CA MET A 24 20.79 8.08 20.24
C MET A 24 19.45 7.42 20.60
N ILE A 25 19.23 7.07 21.87
CA ILE A 25 17.95 6.50 22.33
C ILE A 25 16.81 7.51 22.14
N ILE A 26 17.03 8.78 22.46
CA ILE A 26 16.00 9.82 22.30
C ILE A 26 15.67 10.02 20.80
N LEU A 27 16.68 10.12 19.94
CA LEU A 27 16.45 10.33 18.50
C LEU A 27 15.77 9.14 17.83
N THR A 28 16.14 7.91 18.21
CA THR A 28 15.56 6.69 17.61
C THR A 28 14.09 6.51 17.94
N THR A 29 13.64 6.88 19.14
CA THR A 29 12.21 6.78 19.50
C THR A 29 11.34 7.70 18.65
N ILE A 30 11.77 8.95 18.43
CA ILE A 30 11.07 9.92 17.58
C ILE A 30 11.09 9.46 16.10
N ALA A 31 12.24 8.99 15.63
CA ALA A 31 12.40 8.51 14.27
C ALA A 31 11.46 7.34 13.94
N LEU A 32 11.26 6.41 14.89
CA LEU A 32 10.40 5.24 14.69
C LEU A 32 8.92 5.62 14.50
N VAL A 33 8.41 6.60 15.26
CA VAL A 33 7.03 7.08 15.12
C VAL A 33 6.82 7.73 13.76
N SER A 34 7.74 8.62 13.36
CA SER A 34 7.69 9.28 12.05
C SER A 34 7.76 8.27 10.90
N TYR A 35 8.66 7.29 10.99
CA TYR A 35 8.79 6.23 10.00
C TYR A 35 7.50 5.41 9.85
N ARG A 36 6.88 5.00 10.96
CA ARG A 36 5.62 4.24 10.93
C ARG A 36 4.52 5.02 10.20
N GLN A 37 4.34 6.30 10.53
CA GLN A 37 3.35 7.15 9.86
C GLN A 37 3.64 7.29 8.36
N ALA A 38 4.90 7.50 7.98
CA ALA A 38 5.29 7.62 6.58
C ALA A 38 4.98 6.35 5.78
N THR A 39 5.26 5.17 6.35
CA THR A 39 4.94 3.89 5.68
C THR A 39 3.44 3.66 5.55
N GLN A 40 2.63 4.02 6.57
CA GLN A 40 1.16 3.94 6.50
C GLN A 40 0.61 4.86 5.40
N ASN A 41 1.11 6.09 5.31
CA ASN A 41 0.70 7.04 4.28
C ASN A 41 1.05 6.53 2.88
N SER A 42 2.24 5.95 2.70
CA SER A 42 2.66 5.34 1.44
C SER A 42 1.75 4.17 1.03
N ARG A 43 1.41 3.28 1.97
CA ARG A 43 0.47 2.17 1.70
C ARG A 43 -0.93 2.66 1.35
N ASN A 44 -1.46 3.64 2.08
CA ASN A 44 -2.75 4.25 1.77
C ASN A 44 -2.76 4.95 0.40
N ALA A 45 -1.67 5.63 0.02
CA ALA A 45 -1.54 6.22 -1.31
C ALA A 45 -1.54 5.14 -2.41
N LYS A 46 -0.84 4.03 -2.18
CA LYS A 46 -0.88 2.87 -3.08
C LYS A 46 -2.30 2.30 -3.22
N ARG A 47 -3.01 2.05 -2.11
CA ARG A 47 -4.41 1.58 -2.14
C ARG A 47 -5.31 2.47 -3.00
N LYS A 48 -5.23 3.79 -2.81
CA LYS A 48 -6.01 4.75 -3.61
C LYS A 48 -5.64 4.68 -5.10
N THR A 49 -4.35 4.62 -5.40
CA THR A 49 -3.85 4.49 -6.78
C THR A 49 -4.34 3.21 -7.44
N ASP A 50 -4.27 2.08 -6.71
CA ASP A 50 -4.74 0.79 -7.19
C ASP A 50 -6.25 0.81 -7.49
N MET A 51 -7.08 1.46 -6.65
CA MET A 51 -8.51 1.62 -6.93
C MET A 51 -8.79 2.42 -8.21
N GLU A 52 -8.00 3.46 -8.47
CA GLU A 52 -8.13 4.26 -9.69
C GLU A 52 -7.70 3.48 -10.95
N ILE A 53 -6.63 2.70 -10.86
CA ILE A 53 -6.19 1.82 -11.94
C ILE A 53 -7.29 0.81 -12.27
N VAL A 54 -7.84 0.11 -11.27
CA VAL A 54 -8.91 -0.87 -11.48
C VAL A 54 -10.16 -0.21 -12.05
N ARG A 55 -10.55 0.99 -11.56
CA ARG A 55 -11.67 1.76 -12.12
C ARG A 55 -11.47 2.02 -13.61
N GLN A 56 -10.28 2.48 -14.01
CA GLN A 56 -10.00 2.77 -15.42
C GLN A 56 -10.08 1.50 -16.28
N GLN A 57 -9.57 0.37 -15.79
CA GLN A 57 -9.65 -0.89 -16.53
C GLN A 57 -11.09 -1.42 -16.61
N LEU A 58 -11.91 -1.22 -15.58
CA LEU A 58 -13.34 -1.55 -15.64
C LEU A 58 -14.07 -0.73 -16.70
N ILE A 59 -13.74 0.56 -16.83
CA ILE A 59 -14.32 1.43 -17.87
C ILE A 59 -13.93 0.93 -19.26
N LEU A 60 -12.67 0.54 -19.45
CA LEU A 60 -12.19 -0.03 -20.72
C LEU A 60 -12.87 -1.38 -21.01
N TYR A 61 -12.94 -2.28 -20.02
CA TYR A 61 -13.68 -3.54 -20.14
C TYR A 61 -15.12 -3.33 -20.57
N ARG A 62 -15.82 -2.35 -19.97
CA ARG A 62 -17.20 -2.01 -20.36
C ARG A 62 -17.29 -1.41 -21.76
N SER A 63 -16.28 -0.64 -22.19
CA SER A 63 -16.23 -0.10 -23.55
C SER A 63 -16.25 -1.23 -24.59
N ASP A 64 -15.57 -2.33 -24.30
CA ASP A 64 -15.42 -3.45 -25.22
C ASP A 64 -16.55 -4.50 -25.08
N ASN A 65 -17.03 -4.74 -23.85
CA ASN A 65 -18.03 -5.77 -23.55
C ASN A 65 -19.45 -5.24 -23.31
N GLY A 66 -19.64 -3.92 -23.27
CA GLY A 66 -20.93 -3.24 -23.04
C GLY A 66 -21.39 -3.18 -21.58
N CYS A 67 -20.96 -4.10 -20.74
CA CYS A 67 -21.32 -4.20 -19.32
C CYS A 67 -20.09 -4.32 -18.41
N TYR A 68 -20.25 -4.04 -17.11
CA TYR A 68 -19.24 -4.39 -16.10
C TYR A 68 -19.41 -5.85 -15.65
N PRO A 69 -18.35 -6.48 -15.09
CA PRO A 69 -18.42 -7.80 -14.48
C PRO A 69 -19.53 -7.89 -13.43
N SER A 70 -20.37 -8.92 -13.48
CA SER A 70 -21.41 -9.19 -12.46
C SER A 70 -20.91 -10.05 -11.30
N THR A 71 -19.65 -10.50 -11.36
CA THR A 71 -19.04 -11.30 -10.31
C THR A 71 -18.95 -10.53 -8.99
N ALA A 72 -19.50 -11.07 -7.90
CA ALA A 72 -19.60 -10.38 -6.61
C ALA A 72 -18.31 -10.40 -5.76
N THR A 73 -17.17 -10.75 -6.35
CA THR A 73 -15.87 -10.79 -5.65
C THR A 73 -14.81 -10.05 -6.45
N TYR A 74 -13.87 -9.43 -5.73
CA TYR A 74 -12.76 -8.73 -6.38
C TYR A 74 -11.89 -9.69 -7.21
N LEU A 75 -11.55 -10.87 -6.69
CA LEU A 75 -10.72 -11.83 -7.42
C LEU A 75 -11.40 -12.35 -8.70
N GLY A 76 -12.70 -12.62 -8.65
CA GLY A 76 -13.45 -13.03 -9.82
C GLY A 76 -13.53 -11.91 -10.86
N MET A 77 -13.79 -10.68 -10.43
CA MET A 77 -13.76 -9.50 -11.31
C MET A 77 -12.39 -9.29 -11.95
N ILE A 78 -11.29 -9.37 -11.18
CA ILE A 78 -9.92 -9.24 -11.71
C ILE A 78 -9.58 -10.32 -12.72
N THR A 79 -10.05 -11.55 -12.51
CA THR A 79 -9.85 -12.64 -13.46
C THR A 79 -10.55 -12.35 -14.78
N GLU A 80 -11.75 -11.75 -14.72
CA GLU A 80 -12.55 -11.38 -15.90
C GLU A 80 -11.93 -10.20 -16.67
N ILE A 81 -11.36 -9.20 -15.96
CA ILE A 81 -10.69 -8.05 -16.58
C ILE A 81 -9.19 -8.24 -16.77
N GLY A 82 -8.66 -9.45 -16.59
CA GLY A 82 -7.22 -9.71 -16.52
C GLY A 82 -6.45 -9.26 -17.76
N GLU A 83 -7.06 -9.29 -18.93
CA GLU A 83 -6.45 -8.83 -20.20
C GLU A 83 -6.19 -7.32 -20.24
N TYR A 84 -6.87 -6.54 -19.40
CA TYR A 84 -6.74 -5.09 -19.30
C TYR A 84 -5.72 -4.66 -18.23
N LEU A 85 -5.17 -5.61 -17.47
CA LEU A 85 -4.25 -5.35 -16.36
C LEU A 85 -2.83 -5.82 -16.70
N ASN A 86 -1.84 -4.94 -16.46
CA ASN A 86 -0.43 -5.33 -16.56
C ASN A 86 0.04 -6.14 -15.34
N ASP A 87 -0.53 -5.85 -14.17
CA ASP A 87 -0.29 -6.55 -12.91
C ASP A 87 -1.58 -6.55 -12.09
N ILE A 88 -1.79 -7.58 -11.27
CA ILE A 88 -2.95 -7.67 -10.38
C ILE A 88 -2.74 -6.75 -9.17
N PRO A 89 -3.58 -5.72 -8.97
CA PRO A 89 -3.46 -4.87 -7.80
C PRO A 89 -3.91 -5.61 -6.53
N TYR A 90 -3.17 -5.42 -5.44
CA TYR A 90 -3.49 -5.97 -4.14
C TYR A 90 -3.00 -5.04 -3.03
N ASP A 91 -3.65 -5.13 -1.86
CA ASP A 91 -3.29 -4.40 -0.67
C ASP A 91 -1.81 -4.60 -0.32
N PRO A 92 -1.04 -3.55 0.01
CA PRO A 92 0.38 -3.69 0.35
C PRO A 92 0.68 -4.65 1.52
N GLN A 93 -0.32 -4.99 2.35
CA GLN A 93 -0.23 -5.97 3.43
C GLN A 93 -0.84 -7.34 3.06
N GLY A 94 -1.42 -7.46 1.88
CA GLY A 94 -1.99 -8.68 1.31
C GLY A 94 -1.10 -9.31 0.25
N SER A 95 -1.73 -10.07 -0.64
CA SER A 95 -1.08 -10.72 -1.79
C SER A 95 -2.05 -10.84 -2.96
N ALA A 96 -1.58 -11.21 -4.15
CA ALA A 96 -2.46 -11.44 -5.30
C ALA A 96 -3.58 -12.48 -5.03
N ALA A 97 -3.31 -13.50 -4.20
CA ALA A 97 -4.30 -14.50 -3.81
C ALA A 97 -5.26 -14.02 -2.71
N SER A 98 -4.92 -12.93 -2.01
CA SER A 98 -5.73 -12.33 -0.94
C SER A 98 -5.58 -10.81 -1.01
N PRO A 99 -6.25 -10.18 -2.01
CA PRO A 99 -5.92 -8.82 -2.42
C PRO A 99 -6.34 -7.73 -1.44
N GLY A 100 -7.12 -8.05 -0.40
CA GLY A 100 -7.57 -7.06 0.60
C GLY A 100 -8.52 -5.97 0.04
N TYR A 101 -8.95 -6.11 -1.22
CA TYR A 101 -9.87 -5.21 -1.89
C TYR A 101 -11.23 -5.87 -2.11
N THR A 102 -12.26 -5.03 -2.24
CA THR A 102 -13.63 -5.47 -2.47
C THR A 102 -14.15 -4.93 -3.80
N TYR A 103 -15.03 -5.70 -4.42
CA TYR A 103 -15.77 -5.32 -5.61
C TYR A 103 -17.22 -5.74 -5.41
N VAL A 104 -18.13 -4.79 -5.56
CA VAL A 104 -19.57 -5.01 -5.45
C VAL A 104 -20.21 -4.49 -6.74
N PRO A 105 -20.64 -5.36 -7.65
CA PRO A 105 -21.38 -4.94 -8.84
C PRO A 105 -22.75 -4.37 -8.45
N SER A 106 -23.28 -3.47 -9.26
CA SER A 106 -24.59 -2.86 -9.05
C SER A 106 -25.41 -2.76 -10.34
N GLY A 107 -26.73 -2.87 -10.19
CA GLY A 107 -27.68 -2.90 -11.28
C GLY A 107 -27.52 -4.11 -12.19
N THR A 108 -28.27 -4.11 -13.29
CA THR A 108 -28.27 -5.19 -14.28
C THR A 108 -28.04 -4.61 -15.67
N CYS A 109 -27.22 -5.30 -16.45
CA CYS A 109 -26.87 -4.93 -17.82
C CYS A 109 -26.97 -6.18 -18.69
N GLN A 110 -27.80 -6.12 -19.74
CA GLN A 110 -27.99 -7.21 -20.72
C GLN A 110 -28.27 -8.60 -20.11
N GLY A 111 -28.89 -8.66 -18.92
CA GLY A 111 -29.32 -9.90 -18.26
C GLY A 111 -28.23 -10.69 -17.52
N THR A 112 -26.95 -10.45 -17.81
CA THR A 112 -25.82 -11.21 -17.22
C THR A 112 -24.69 -10.33 -16.67
N GLY A 113 -24.64 -9.05 -17.03
CA GLY A 113 -23.63 -8.09 -16.57
C GLY A 113 -24.16 -7.08 -15.55
N ALA A 114 -23.28 -6.21 -15.06
CA ALA A 114 -23.61 -5.11 -14.16
C ALA A 114 -23.58 -3.76 -14.89
N SER A 115 -24.45 -2.83 -14.47
CA SER A 115 -24.50 -1.46 -15.02
C SER A 115 -23.63 -0.47 -14.24
N GLY A 116 -23.22 -0.84 -13.03
CA GLY A 116 -22.31 -0.07 -12.18
C GLY A 116 -21.54 -0.97 -11.23
N PHE A 117 -20.69 -0.37 -10.41
CA PHE A 117 -19.91 -1.08 -9.40
C PHE A 117 -19.47 -0.16 -8.26
N THR A 118 -19.05 -0.77 -7.15
CA THR A 118 -18.31 -0.15 -6.06
C THR A 118 -17.05 -0.96 -5.78
N LEU A 119 -15.89 -0.32 -5.92
CA LEU A 119 -14.60 -0.81 -5.44
C LEU A 119 -14.39 -0.33 -4.01
N GLY A 120 -13.70 -1.13 -3.20
CA GLY A 120 -13.39 -0.78 -1.82
C GLY A 120 -12.02 -1.24 -1.37
N ALA A 121 -11.39 -0.42 -0.53
CA ALA A 121 -10.19 -0.75 0.24
C ALA A 121 -10.34 -0.24 1.68
N THR A 122 -9.66 -0.87 2.63
CA THR A 122 -9.60 -0.40 4.02
C THR A 122 -8.31 0.38 4.25
N LEU A 123 -8.42 1.61 4.75
CA LEU A 123 -7.28 2.48 5.03
C LEU A 123 -6.80 2.31 6.48
N GLU A 124 -5.48 2.39 6.65
CA GLU A 124 -4.85 2.44 7.97
C GLU A 124 -4.92 3.87 8.56
N PRO A 125 -5.00 4.04 9.89
CA PRO A 125 -4.96 2.99 10.92
C PRO A 125 -6.34 2.43 11.31
N ASP A 126 -7.43 3.18 11.12
CA ASP A 126 -8.74 2.89 11.73
C ASP A 126 -9.63 1.97 10.90
N SER A 127 -9.06 1.27 9.91
CA SER A 127 -9.79 0.44 8.94
C SER A 127 -10.91 1.22 8.22
N THR A 128 -10.72 2.52 8.01
CA THR A 128 -11.71 3.39 7.35
C THR A 128 -11.93 2.91 5.92
N ALA A 129 -13.19 2.68 5.54
CA ALA A 129 -13.52 2.29 4.18
C ALA A 129 -13.25 3.44 3.20
N TYR A 130 -12.49 3.16 2.15
CA TYR A 130 -12.33 4.01 0.98
C TYR A 130 -12.97 3.32 -0.21
N THR A 131 -13.95 3.97 -0.82
CA THR A 131 -14.70 3.41 -1.94
C THR A 131 -14.60 4.28 -3.17
N VAL A 132 -14.64 3.63 -4.32
CA VAL A 132 -14.64 4.25 -5.64
C VAL A 132 -15.76 3.62 -6.46
N GLN A 133 -16.57 4.44 -7.13
CA GLN A 133 -17.72 3.98 -7.89
C GLN A 133 -17.59 4.37 -9.36
N ASN A 134 -18.49 3.82 -10.18
CA ASN A 134 -18.75 4.29 -11.53
C ASN A 134 -18.87 5.84 -11.56
N PRO A 135 -18.25 6.55 -12.52
CA PRO A 135 -18.50 7.97 -12.76
C PRO A 135 -19.97 8.32 -13.02
#